data_AF-A0A8S3KCS7-F1
#
_entry.id   AF-A0A8S3KCS7-F1
#
_cell.length_a   1.000
_cell.length_b   1.000
_cell.length_c   1.000
_cell.angle_alpha   90.00
_cell.angle_beta   90.00
_cell.angle_gamma   90.00
#
_symmetry.space_group_name_H-M   'P 1'
#
loop_
_entity.id
_entity.type
_entity.pdbx_description
1 polymer ?
#
loop_
_entity_poly.entity_id
_entity_poly.type
_entity_poly.pdbx_seq_one_letter_code
_entity_poly.pdbx_strand_id
1 'polypeptide(L)'
;LNTSSSATVDTAWKVLIYDELGQDIIAPLFTVKELHNLGVALHLSLKSDRDPVDEIAAVYFIMPIKDSISRIGKDLAECLYESYYLNFIAPIPDDLLGALATGALES
;
A
#
# COMPACT_ATOMS: atom_id res chain seq x y z
N LEU A 1 1.10 11.32 31.09
CA LEU A 1 2.08 10.80 30.11
C LEU A 1 1.88 9.29 30.06
N ASN A 2 1.01 8.79 29.19
CA ASN A 2 0.79 7.36 29.01
C ASN A 2 1.30 6.98 27.62
N THR A 3 2.55 6.54 27.55
CA THR A 3 3.21 6.01 26.36
C THR A 3 3.07 4.49 26.37
N SER A 4 2.10 3.95 25.64
CA SER A 4 2.02 2.53 25.29
C SER A 4 1.08 2.34 24.09
N SER A 5 1.46 2.85 22.92
CA SER A 5 0.81 2.48 21.65
C SER A 5 1.58 1.31 21.04
N SER A 6 1.54 0.17 21.71
CA SER A 6 2.05 -1.10 21.16
C SER A 6 0.95 -1.70 20.28
N ALA A 7 1.16 -1.67 18.97
CA ALA A 7 0.56 -2.52 17.95
C ALA A 7 -0.93 -2.91 18.14
N THR A 8 -1.85 -2.01 17.78
CA THR A 8 -3.24 -2.38 17.45
C THR A 8 -3.38 -2.92 16.01
N VAL A 9 -2.27 -3.25 15.35
CA VAL A 9 -2.23 -3.68 13.94
C VAL A 9 -2.80 -5.10 13.74
N ASP A 10 -3.02 -5.85 14.82
CA ASP A 10 -3.24 -7.30 14.77
C ASP A 10 -4.69 -7.73 14.40
N THR A 11 -5.63 -6.79 14.25
CA THR A 11 -7.05 -7.13 14.00
C THR A 11 -7.75 -6.31 12.91
N ALA A 12 -7.07 -5.35 12.26
CA ALA A 12 -7.68 -4.55 11.20
C ALA A 12 -7.53 -5.24 9.83
N TRP A 13 -8.64 -5.32 9.08
CA TRP A 13 -8.61 -5.73 7.68
C TRP A 13 -7.80 -4.72 6.86
N LYS A 14 -7.10 -5.23 5.85
CA LYS A 14 -6.28 -4.41 4.93
C LYS A 14 -6.45 -4.85 3.48
N VAL A 15 -6.24 -3.92 2.56
CA VAL A 15 -6.07 -4.18 1.13
C VAL A 15 -4.57 -4.27 0.84
N LEU A 16 -4.12 -5.31 0.15
CA LEU A 16 -2.75 -5.43 -0.36
C LEU A 16 -2.71 -4.95 -1.81
N ILE A 17 -1.84 -4.00 -2.12
CA ILE A 17 -1.62 -3.48 -3.46
C ILE A 17 -0.19 -3.83 -3.88
N TYR A 18 -0.03 -4.50 -5.02
CA TYR A 18 1.28 -4.85 -5.56
C TYR A 18 1.41 -4.49 -7.04
N ASP A 19 2.64 -4.32 -7.51
CA ASP A 19 2.95 -4.28 -8.95
C ASP A 19 3.32 -5.70 -9.43
N GLU A 20 3.74 -5.83 -10.69
CA GLU A 20 4.09 -7.12 -11.28
C GLU A 20 5.21 -7.82 -10.48
N LEU A 21 6.25 -7.10 -10.08
CA LEU A 21 7.34 -7.69 -9.30
C LEU A 21 6.88 -8.07 -7.88
N GLY A 22 6.09 -7.22 -7.22
CA GLY A 22 5.52 -7.52 -5.92
C GLY A 22 4.64 -8.77 -5.96
N GLN A 23 3.86 -8.95 -7.03
CA GLN A 23 3.07 -10.16 -7.25
C GLN A 23 3.97 -11.40 -7.38
N ASP A 24 5.01 -11.32 -8.20
CA ASP A 24 5.97 -12.43 -8.40
C ASP A 24 6.70 -12.83 -7.10
N ILE A 25 6.89 -11.88 -6.18
CA ILE A 25 7.47 -12.14 -4.85
C ILE A 25 6.43 -12.75 -3.90
N ILE A 26 5.21 -12.22 -3.84
CA ILE A 26 4.19 -12.63 -2.85
C ILE A 26 3.55 -13.96 -3.22
N ALA A 27 3.22 -14.18 -4.50
CA ALA A 27 2.49 -15.37 -4.97
C ALA A 27 3.13 -16.73 -4.59
N PRO A 28 4.47 -16.91 -4.63
CA PRO A 28 5.08 -18.17 -4.18
C PRO A 28 5.22 -18.30 -2.66
N LEU A 29 5.12 -17.21 -1.90
CA LEU A 29 5.34 -17.19 -0.45
C LEU A 29 4.06 -17.40 0.35
N PHE A 30 2.92 -16.95 -0.19
CA PHE A 30 1.64 -17.00 0.49
C PHE A 30 0.53 -17.50 -0.43
N THR A 31 -0.24 -18.45 0.08
CA THR A 31 -1.55 -18.80 -0.48
C THR A 31 -2.57 -17.70 -0.15
N VAL A 32 -3.68 -17.66 -0.91
CA VAL A 32 -4.83 -16.76 -0.62
C VAL A 32 -5.33 -16.94 0.81
N LYS A 33 -5.34 -18.17 1.33
CA LYS A 33 -5.75 -18.48 2.70
C LYS A 33 -4.80 -17.87 3.73
N GLU A 34 -3.49 -17.90 3.49
CA GLU A 34 -2.50 -17.30 4.38
C GLU A 34 -2.58 -15.78 4.38
N LEU A 35 -2.75 -15.15 3.21
CA LEU A 35 -2.99 -13.70 3.12
C LEU A 35 -4.23 -13.30 3.93
N HIS A 36 -5.33 -14.04 3.78
CA HIS A 36 -6.55 -13.80 4.57
C HIS A 36 -6.30 -13.95 6.08
N ASN A 37 -5.56 -14.97 6.51
CA ASN A 37 -5.20 -15.16 7.92
C ASN A 37 -4.29 -14.04 8.46
N LEU A 38 -3.54 -13.36 7.59
CA LEU A 38 -2.75 -12.16 7.91
C LEU A 38 -3.59 -10.87 7.89
N GLY A 39 -4.91 -10.96 7.71
CA GLY A 39 -5.83 -9.83 7.67
C GLY A 39 -5.92 -9.12 6.32
N VAL A 40 -5.41 -9.71 5.23
CA VAL A 40 -5.57 -9.17 3.88
C VAL A 40 -6.93 -9.60 3.32
N ALA A 41 -7.88 -8.67 3.27
CA ALA A 41 -9.23 -8.91 2.75
C ALA A 41 -9.26 -8.96 1.22
N LEU A 42 -8.45 -8.11 0.58
CA LEU A 42 -8.35 -7.96 -0.87
C LEU A 42 -6.88 -7.83 -1.26
N HIS A 43 -6.52 -8.38 -2.42
CA HIS A 43 -5.22 -8.15 -3.05
C HIS A 43 -5.41 -7.70 -4.50
N LEU A 44 -4.85 -6.55 -4.86
CA LEU A 44 -5.14 -5.85 -6.11
C LEU A 44 -3.84 -5.43 -6.81
N SER A 45 -3.88 -5.34 -8.13
CA SER A 45 -2.76 -4.78 -8.90
C SER A 45 -2.75 -3.27 -8.78
N LEU A 46 -1.57 -2.66 -8.64
CA LEU A 46 -1.39 -1.21 -8.70
C LEU A 46 -1.94 -0.61 -10.01
N LYS A 47 -1.87 -1.36 -11.11
CA LYS A 47 -2.31 -0.93 -12.44
C LYS A 47 -3.81 -1.06 -12.67
N SER A 48 -4.55 -1.87 -11.90
CA SER A 48 -5.99 -2.04 -12.12
C SER A 48 -6.74 -0.78 -11.72
N ASP A 49 -7.91 -0.54 -12.32
CA ASP A 49 -8.87 0.39 -11.76
C ASP A 49 -9.33 -0.14 -10.39
N ARG A 50 -9.46 0.76 -9.41
CA ARG A 50 -9.73 0.43 -8.01
C ARG A 50 -10.75 1.42 -7.48
N ASP A 51 -11.81 0.90 -6.87
CA ASP A 51 -12.84 1.71 -6.23
C ASP A 51 -12.40 2.15 -4.82
N PRO A 52 -12.87 3.31 -4.33
CA PRO A 52 -12.62 3.73 -2.95
C PRO A 52 -13.16 2.74 -1.91
N VAL A 53 -12.40 2.56 -0.83
CA VAL A 53 -12.70 1.74 0.34
C VAL A 53 -12.28 2.50 1.60
N ASP A 54 -13.07 3.51 1.94
CA ASP A 54 -12.74 4.58 2.91
C ASP A 54 -12.49 4.11 4.36
N GLU A 55 -12.88 2.89 4.72
CA GLU A 55 -12.80 2.34 6.10
C GLU A 55 -11.68 1.29 6.27
N ILE A 56 -10.84 1.09 5.25
CA ILE A 56 -9.82 0.03 5.25
C ILE A 56 -8.44 0.60 4.92
N ALA A 57 -7.43 0.11 5.64
CA ALA A 57 -6.03 0.42 5.38
C ALA A 57 -5.51 -0.25 4.10
N ALA A 58 -4.75 0.49 3.31
CA ALA A 58 -4.05 -0.03 2.14
C ALA A 58 -2.56 -0.24 2.42
N VAL A 59 -2.05 -1.43 2.09
CA VAL A 59 -0.65 -1.80 2.18
C VAL A 59 -0.10 -1.96 0.76
N TYR A 60 0.80 -1.07 0.37
CA TYR A 60 1.47 -1.11 -0.91
C TYR A 60 2.79 -1.89 -0.77
N PHE A 61 3.01 -2.88 -1.62
CA PHE A 61 4.26 -3.62 -1.76
C PHE A 61 4.73 -3.58 -3.22
N ILE A 62 5.55 -2.59 -3.55
CA ILE A 62 5.79 -2.19 -4.94
C ILE A 62 7.25 -1.72 -5.18
N MET A 63 7.69 -1.69 -6.44
CA MET A 63 8.94 -1.06 -6.81
C MET A 63 8.81 0.48 -6.84
N PRO A 64 9.80 1.23 -6.29
CA PRO A 64 9.80 2.69 -6.32
C PRO A 64 10.24 3.19 -7.70
N ILE A 65 9.37 3.07 -8.69
CA ILE A 65 9.56 3.64 -10.04
C ILE A 65 8.54 4.76 -10.30
N LYS A 66 8.85 5.62 -11.27
CA LYS A 66 8.04 6.81 -11.58
C LYS A 66 6.55 6.51 -11.76
N ASP A 67 6.21 5.47 -12.52
CA ASP A 67 4.82 5.10 -12.77
C ASP A 67 4.11 4.66 -11.50
N SER A 68 4.78 3.88 -10.65
CA SER A 68 4.22 3.42 -9.38
C SER A 68 3.99 4.57 -8.40
N ILE A 69 4.93 5.51 -8.30
CA ILE A 69 4.82 6.69 -7.45
C ILE A 69 3.72 7.62 -7.93
N SER A 70 3.63 7.85 -9.24
CA SER A 70 2.55 8.62 -9.86
C SER A 70 1.19 8.01 -9.53
N ARG A 71 1.08 6.68 -9.62
CA ARG A 71 -0.17 5.98 -9.28
C ARG A 71 -0.53 6.10 -7.80
N ILE A 72 0.44 5.95 -6.89
CA ILE A 72 0.20 6.17 -5.45
C ILE A 72 -0.25 7.60 -5.19
N GLY A 73 0.40 8.59 -5.79
CA GLY A 73 0.01 10.00 -5.64
C GLY A 73 -1.44 10.24 -6.07
N LYS A 74 -1.88 9.61 -7.17
CA LYS A 74 -3.28 9.65 -7.59
C LYS A 74 -4.22 9.00 -6.57
N ASP A 75 -3.88 7.81 -6.08
CA ASP A 75 -4.69 7.11 -5.09
C ASP A 75 -4.85 7.92 -3.79
N LEU A 76 -3.79 8.65 -3.38
CA LEU A 76 -3.82 9.56 -2.22
C LEU A 76 -4.75 10.75 -2.47
N ALA A 77 -4.66 11.40 -3.64
CA ALA A 77 -5.48 12.55 -4.00
C ALA A 77 -6.96 12.20 -4.17
N GLU A 78 -7.27 10.96 -4.54
CA GLU A 78 -8.63 10.44 -4.63
C GLU A 78 -9.15 9.89 -3.29
N CYS A 79 -8.32 9.88 -2.23
CA CYS A 79 -8.65 9.36 -0.91
C CYS A 79 -9.22 7.94 -0.95
N LEU A 80 -8.65 7.04 -1.76
CA LEU A 80 -9.18 5.69 -1.96
C LEU A 80 -9.26 4.82 -0.69
N TYR A 81 -8.48 5.11 0.35
CA TYR A 81 -8.35 4.30 1.55
C TYR A 81 -8.20 5.17 2.82
N GLU A 82 -8.50 4.60 3.99
CA GLU A 82 -8.39 5.29 5.29
C GLU A 82 -6.94 5.66 5.62
N SER A 83 -6.01 4.74 5.35
CA SER A 83 -4.59 4.89 5.65
C SER A 83 -3.73 4.13 4.65
N TYR A 84 -2.50 4.62 4.43
CA TYR A 84 -1.61 4.15 3.38
C TYR A 84 -0.27 3.74 3.98
N TYR A 85 0.06 2.46 3.85
CA TYR A 85 1.34 1.88 4.27
C TYR A 85 2.18 1.57 3.05
N LEU A 86 3.21 2.39 2.80
CA LEU A 86 4.05 2.27 1.61
C LEU A 86 5.30 1.43 1.91
N ASN A 87 5.37 0.22 1.35
CA ASN A 87 6.51 -0.70 1.51
C ASN A 87 7.19 -0.89 0.15
N PHE A 88 8.29 -0.17 -0.07
CA PHE A 88 9.05 -0.28 -1.30
C PHE A 88 9.95 -1.51 -1.28
N ILE A 89 9.95 -2.27 -2.38
CA ILE A 89 10.78 -3.49 -2.56
C ILE A 89 12.29 -3.13 -2.57
N ALA A 90 12.62 -1.91 -2.99
CA ALA A 90 13.97 -1.36 -3.01
C ALA A 90 13.99 0.02 -2.32
N PRO A 91 15.17 0.55 -1.94
CA PRO A 91 15.28 1.92 -1.45
C PRO A 91 14.68 2.91 -2.45
N ILE A 92 13.83 3.82 -1.97
CA ILE A 92 13.24 4.87 -2.79
C ILE A 92 14.30 5.96 -3.09
N PRO A 93 14.53 6.31 -4.36
CA PRO A 93 15.36 7.46 -4.75
C PRO A 93 14.81 8.78 -4.21
N ASP A 94 15.70 9.72 -3.85
CA ASP A 94 15.34 11.02 -3.26
C ASP A 94 14.39 11.85 -4.15
N ASP A 95 14.57 11.81 -5.46
CA ASP A 95 13.73 12.52 -6.42
C ASP A 95 12.30 11.97 -6.44
N LEU A 96 12.16 10.65 -6.36
CA LEU A 96 10.86 9.98 -6.29
C LEU A 96 10.19 10.17 -4.93
N LEU A 97 10.96 10.19 -3.85
CA LEU A 97 10.46 10.52 -2.51
C LEU A 97 9.93 11.95 -2.46
N GLY A 98 10.68 12.91 -3.04
CA GLY A 98 10.25 14.30 -3.15
C GLY A 98 8.97 14.45 -3.99
N ALA A 99 8.88 13.75 -5.11
CA ALA A 99 7.67 13.72 -5.94
C ALA A 99 6.45 13.16 -5.19
N LEU A 100 6.63 12.05 -4.46
CA LEU A 100 5.58 11.45 -3.63
C LEU A 100 5.12 12.40 -2.52
N ALA A 101 6.05 13.02 -1.81
CA ALA A 101 5.76 13.97 -0.74
C ALA A 101 4.98 15.18 -1.26
N THR A 102 5.32 15.66 -2.46
CA THR A 102 4.63 16.78 -3.10
C THR A 102 3.21 16.39 -3.47
N GLY A 103 3.02 15.24 -4.13
CA GLY A 103 1.68 14.75 -4.50
C GLY A 103 0.78 14.49 -3.28
N ALA A 104 1.34 14.05 -2.16
CA ALA A 104 0.60 13.80 -0.92
C ALA A 104 0.08 15.10 -0.25
N LEU A 105 0.71 16.26 -0.49
CA LEU A 105 0.24 17.54 0.05
C LEU A 105 -0.87 18.18 -0.78
N GLU A 106 -0.99 17.77 -2.05
CA GLU A 106 -2.03 18.24 -2.97
C GLU A 106 -3.32 17.39 -2.86
N SER A 107 -3.31 16.39 -1.98
CA SER A 107 -4.40 15.44 -1.69
C SER A 107 -5.35 15.93 -0.60
#